data_AF-A0A2V6KNX8-F1
#
_entry.id   AF-A0A2V6KNX8-F1
#
_cell.length_a   1.000
_cell.length_b   1.000
_cell.length_c   1.000
_cell.angle_alpha   90.00
_cell.angle_beta   90.00
_cell.angle_gamma   90.00
#
_symmetry.space_group_name_H-M   'P 1'
#
loop_
_entity.id
_entity.type
_entity.pdbx_description
1 polymer ?
#
loop_
_entity_poly.entity_id
_entity_poly.type
_entity_poly.pdbx_seq_one_letter_code
_entity_poly.pdbx_strand_id
1 'polypeptide(L)' 'MSVKQARRLRRNATRAEKRLCLRLRNRQLAGLKFRRQHPVRKRSVDFFCPEARLAIELDG' A
#
# COMPACT_ATOMS: atom_id res chain seq x y z
N MET A 1 6.22 -12.65 -4.07
CA MET A 1 6.53 -11.29 -4.57
C MET A 1 7.96 -10.94 -4.17
N SER A 2 8.84 -10.65 -5.13
CA SER A 2 10.24 -10.30 -4.85
C SER A 2 10.40 -8.81 -4.53
N VAL A 3 11.47 -8.43 -3.81
CA VAL A 3 11.80 -7.02 -3.54
C VAL A 3 11.90 -6.20 -4.83
N LYS A 4 12.41 -6.81 -5.92
CA LYS A 4 12.51 -6.20 -7.26
C LYS A 4 11.12 -5.91 -7.85
N GLN A 5 10.18 -6.83 -7.74
CA GLN A 5 8.80 -6.64 -8.20
C GLN A 5 8.11 -5.52 -7.43
N ALA A 6 8.22 -5.50 -6.10
CA ALA A 6 7.65 -4.44 -5.28
C ALA A 6 8.26 -3.05 -5.59
N ARG A 7 9.55 -2.96 -5.90
CA ARG A 7 10.17 -1.69 -6.34
C ARG A 7 9.61 -1.21 -7.68
N ARG A 8 9.42 -2.12 -8.65
CA ARG A 8 8.83 -1.79 -9.95
C ARG A 8 7.40 -1.29 -9.81
N LEU A 9 6.58 -1.99 -9.03
CA LEU A 9 5.20 -1.61 -8.77
C LEU A 9 5.11 -0.25 -8.06
N ARG A 10 6.03 0.08 -7.14
CA ARG A 10 6.06 1.42 -6.51
C ARG A 10 6.37 2.55 -7.51
N ARG A 11 7.22 2.29 -8.50
CA ARG A 11 7.53 3.26 -9.58
C ARG A 11 6.33 3.48 -10.50
N ASN A 12 5.60 2.40 -10.78
CA ASN A 12 4.47 2.41 -11.72
C ASN A 12 3.10 2.63 -11.03
N ALA A 13 3.10 3.16 -9.80
CA ALA A 13 1.87 3.39 -9.05
C ALA A 13 0.91 4.33 -9.79
N THR A 14 -0.39 4.01 -9.77
CA THR A 14 -1.43 4.83 -10.39
C THR A 14 -1.53 6.22 -9.73
N ARG A 15 -2.21 7.17 -10.40
CA ARG A 15 -2.47 8.50 -9.80
C ARG A 15 -3.27 8.40 -8.51
N ALA A 16 -4.24 7.48 -8.44
CA ALA A 16 -5.04 7.21 -7.25
C ALA A 16 -4.17 6.69 -6.10
N GLU A 17 -3.34 5.66 -6.35
CA GLU A 17 -2.40 5.14 -5.36
C GLU A 17 -1.43 6.20 -4.85
N LYS A 18 -0.90 7.04 -5.74
CA LYS A 18 0.00 8.14 -5.34
C LYS A 18 -0.70 9.12 -4.39
N ARG A 19 -1.93 9.53 -4.70
CA ARG A 19 -2.72 10.44 -3.85
C ARG A 19 -3.07 9.82 -2.51
N LEU A 20 -3.43 8.53 -2.48
CA LEU A 20 -3.74 7.84 -1.24
C LEU A 20 -2.48 7.63 -0.39
N CYS A 21 -1.36 7.26 -1.01
CA CYS A 21 -0.06 7.16 -0.35
C CYS A 21 0.33 8.46 0.36
N LEU A 22 0.07 9.62 -0.23
CA LEU A 22 0.38 10.90 0.40
C LEU A 22 -0.41 11.13 1.69
N ARG A 23 -1.66 10.62 1.77
CA ARG A 23 -2.52 10.73 2.95
C ARG A 23 -2.24 9.65 4.01
N LEU A 24 -1.75 8.48 3.60
CA LEU A 24 -1.52 7.33 4.49
C LEU A 24 -0.07 7.24 5.01
N ARG A 25 0.89 7.91 4.36
CA ARG A 25 2.30 7.86 4.78
C ARG A 25 2.50 8.52 6.14
N ASN A 26 3.62 8.19 6.79
CA ASN A 26 4.10 8.84 8.00
C ASN A 26 3.06 8.92 9.12
N ARG A 27 2.18 7.91 9.22
CA ARG A 27 1.14 7.84 10.25
C ARG A 27 0.17 9.04 10.24
N GLN A 28 0.00 9.72 9.10
CA GLN A 28 -0.85 10.91 8.99
C GLN A 28 -2.34 10.62 9.22
N LEU A 29 -2.80 9.41 8.91
CA LEU A 29 -4.17 9.00 9.16
C LEU A 29 -4.27 8.32 10.54
N ALA A 30 -4.87 9.03 11.51
CA ALA A 30 -5.16 8.51 12.85
C ALA A 30 -3.93 7.90 13.60
N GLY A 31 -2.70 8.30 13.27
CA GLY A 31 -1.49 7.71 13.86
C GLY A 31 -1.14 6.31 13.35
N LEU A 32 -1.91 5.76 12.40
CA LEU A 32 -1.81 4.39 11.96
C LEU A 32 -0.75 4.17 10.87
N LYS A 33 -0.03 3.06 10.94
CA LYS A 33 1.00 2.69 9.97
C LYS A 33 0.40 1.94 8.79
N PHE A 34 0.49 2.54 7.61
CA PHE A 34 0.16 1.90 6.34
C PHE A 34 1.40 1.43 5.59
N ARG A 35 1.38 0.19 5.10
CA ARG A 35 2.40 -0.42 4.24
C ARG A 35 1.89 -0.48 2.81
N ARG A 36 2.73 -0.12 1.84
CA ARG A 36 2.40 -0.18 0.41
C ARG A 36 2.78 -1.51 -0.22
N GLN A 37 1.91 -2.01 -1.10
CA GLN A 37 2.10 -3.23 -1.89
C GLN A 37 2.47 -4.41 -0.99
N HIS A 38 1.63 -4.62 0.03
CA HIS A 38 1.88 -5.61 1.06
C HIS A 38 1.58 -7.01 0.52
N PRO A 39 2.54 -7.96 0.59
CA PRO A 39 2.29 -9.33 0.14
C PRO A 39 1.26 -10.02 1.05
N VAL A 40 0.23 -10.61 0.43
CA VAL A 40 -0.79 -11.41 1.12
C VAL A 40 -1.00 -12.71 0.34
N ARG A 41 -0.44 -13.81 0.87
CA ARG A 41 -0.43 -15.14 0.23
C ARG A 41 0.04 -15.08 -1.23
N LYS A 42 -0.88 -15.29 -2.19
CA LYS A 42 -0.59 -15.38 -3.63
C LYS A 42 -0.66 -14.02 -4.35
N ARG A 43 -1.16 -12.97 -3.68
CA ARG A 43 -1.30 -11.62 -4.27
C ARG A 43 -0.70 -10.55 -3.38
N SER A 44 -0.73 -9.30 -3.83
CA SER A 44 -0.37 -8.15 -3.01
C SER A 44 -1.54 -7.18 -2.96
N VAL A 45 -1.77 -6.61 -1.78
CA VAL A 45 -2.76 -5.53 -1.58
C VAL A 45 -2.06 -4.18 -1.70
N ASP A 46 -2.75 -3.15 -2.19
CA ASP A 46 -2.13 -1.85 -2.44
C ASP A 46 -1.68 -1.17 -1.15
N PHE A 47 -2.52 -1.23 -0.11
CA PHE A 47 -2.19 -0.74 1.22
C PHE A 47 -2.65 -1.72 2.30
N PHE A 48 -1.84 -1.86 3.35
CA PHE A 48 -2.17 -2.68 4.51
C PHE A 48 -1.83 -1.95 5.81
N CYS A 49 -2.80 -1.91 6.73
CA CYS A 49 -2.61 -1.45 8.10
C CYS A 49 -2.61 -2.65 9.06
N PRO A 50 -1.45 -3.02 9.63
CA PRO A 50 -1.37 -4.13 10.59
C PRO A 50 -2.17 -3.84 11.88
N GLU A 51 -2.13 -2.60 12.36
CA GLU A 51 -2.75 -2.16 13.62
C GLU A 51 -4.28 -2.29 13.55
N ALA A 52 -4.88 -1.97 12.40
CA ALA A 52 -6.33 -2.09 12.16
C ALA A 52 -6.74 -3.41 11.47
N ARG A 53 -5.78 -4.31 11.16
CA ARG A 53 -5.99 -5.51 10.34
C ARG A 53 -6.76 -5.23 9.03
N LEU A 54 -6.49 -4.06 8.43
CA LEU A 54 -7.22 -3.55 7.27
C LEU A 54 -6.38 -3.63 6.00
N ALA A 55 -6.94 -4.23 4.95
CA ALA A 55 -6.41 -4.17 3.60
C ALA A 55 -7.25 -3.20 2.75
N ILE A 56 -6.57 -2.40 1.93
CA ILE A 56 -7.19 -1.48 0.97
C ILE A 56 -6.64 -1.85 -0.40
N GLU A 57 -7.55 -2.12 -1.33
CA GLU A 57 -7.27 -2.32 -2.75
C GLU A 57 -7.95 -1.21 -3.52
N LEU A 58 -7.22 -0.63 -4.47
CA LEU A 58 -7.73 0.39 -5.36
C LEU A 58 -8.03 -0.26 -6.70
N ASP A 59 -9.28 -0.58 -6.92
CA ASP A 59 -9.76 -0.96 -8.24
C ASP A 59 -9.81 0.30 -9.11
N GLY A 60 -9.15 0.23 -10.26
CA GLY A 60 -9.03 1.33 -11.23
C GLY A 60 -10.34 1.63 -11.93
#